data_AF-A0A6B1KSW4-F1
#
_entry.id   AF-A0A6B1KSW4-F1
#
_cell.length_a   1.000
_cell.length_b   1.000
_cell.length_c   1.000
_cell.angle_alpha   90.00
_cell.angle_beta   90.00
_cell.angle_gamma   90.00
#
_symmetry.space_group_name_H-M   'P 1'
#
loop_
_entity.id
_entity.type
_entity.pdbx_description
1 polymer ?
#
loop_
_entity_poly.entity_id
_entity_poly.type
_entity_poly.pdbx_seq_one_letter_code
_entity_poly.pdbx_strand_id
1 'polypeptide(L)'
;MRSRKLRRLGTGAAGLAAVFTLTVPAAAAAQPPVPGELYKVQLLTLRCTNISESGEDEVYIKLDGGVAIPTSVCRERGTVDYSGVDPERFIFEGGTILPLELWEQDPDVIDPDDKLGVFELNDSRVGTTNIAKIVNGTDYAYSLTYRVLPLD
;
A
#
# COMPACT_ATOMS: atom_id res chain seq x y z
N MET A 1 17.53 -30.53 -73.64
CA MET A 1 18.58 -29.84 -74.42
C MET A 1 19.08 -28.63 -73.64
N ARG A 2 20.40 -28.41 -73.67
CA ARG A 2 21.18 -27.42 -72.90
C ARG A 2 20.92 -25.95 -73.32
N SER A 3 20.93 -25.03 -72.35
CA SER A 3 21.45 -23.64 -72.42
C SER A 3 20.96 -22.88 -71.18
N ARG A 4 21.67 -21.95 -70.52
CA ARG A 4 22.83 -21.14 -70.88
C ARG A 4 23.53 -20.63 -69.62
N LYS A 5 24.78 -20.23 -69.82
CA LYS A 5 25.80 -19.74 -68.90
C LYS A 5 25.59 -18.30 -68.36
N LEU A 6 26.13 -18.12 -67.14
CA LEU A 6 26.99 -17.05 -66.62
C LEU A 6 26.46 -15.69 -66.09
N ARG A 7 26.92 -15.45 -64.84
CA ARG A 7 27.52 -14.25 -64.21
C ARG A 7 26.68 -12.98 -64.01
N ARG A 8 26.62 -12.55 -62.75
CA ARG A 8 27.45 -11.43 -62.25
C ARG A 8 27.51 -11.40 -60.71
N LEU A 9 28.69 -11.06 -60.22
CA LEU A 9 28.97 -10.70 -58.83
C LEU A 9 28.19 -9.43 -58.45
N GLY A 10 27.63 -9.44 -57.25
CA GLY A 10 27.16 -8.25 -56.54
C GLY A 10 27.68 -8.31 -55.11
N THR A 11 28.88 -7.76 -54.90
CA THR A 11 29.47 -7.46 -53.60
C THR A 11 28.61 -6.39 -52.91
N GLY A 12 28.19 -6.60 -51.67
CA GLY A 12 27.42 -5.62 -50.92
C GLY A 12 27.32 -5.99 -49.44
N ALA A 13 28.29 -5.51 -48.67
CA ALA A 13 28.42 -5.49 -47.23
C ALA A 13 27.21 -6.01 -46.40
N ALA A 14 27.39 -7.17 -45.78
CA ALA A 14 26.64 -7.53 -44.58
C ALA A 14 27.15 -6.65 -43.43
N GLY A 15 26.56 -5.47 -43.29
CA GLY A 15 26.72 -4.65 -42.09
C GLY A 15 26.15 -5.44 -40.92
N LEU A 16 27.02 -6.02 -40.10
CA LEU A 16 26.67 -6.45 -38.74
C LEU A 16 26.25 -5.21 -37.98
N ALA A 17 24.96 -4.87 -38.03
CA ALA A 17 24.35 -3.96 -37.09
C ALA A 17 24.42 -4.65 -35.73
N ALA A 18 25.44 -4.34 -34.94
CA ALA A 18 25.47 -4.63 -33.53
C ALA A 18 24.32 -3.85 -32.90
N VAL A 19 23.16 -4.49 -32.77
CA VAL A 19 22.06 -3.99 -31.98
C VAL A 19 22.52 -4.08 -30.53
N PHE A 20 23.09 -2.98 -30.02
CA PHE A 20 23.21 -2.76 -28.59
C PHE A 20 21.80 -2.63 -28.04
N THR A 21 21.18 -3.75 -27.68
CA THR A 21 20.02 -3.72 -26.82
C THR A 21 20.49 -3.18 -25.48
N LEU A 22 20.28 -1.87 -25.27
CA LEU A 22 20.25 -1.27 -23.97
C LEU A 22 19.13 -1.99 -23.20
N THR A 23 19.49 -3.02 -22.43
CA THR A 23 18.61 -3.56 -21.40
C THR A 23 18.50 -2.48 -20.34
N VAL A 24 17.54 -1.58 -20.52
CA VAL A 24 17.06 -0.74 -19.43
C VAL A 24 16.65 -1.72 -18.34
N PRO A 25 17.21 -1.67 -17.12
CA PRO A 25 16.70 -2.49 -16.05
C PRO A 25 15.23 -2.13 -15.92
N ALA A 26 14.35 -3.10 -16.18
CA ALA A 26 12.95 -2.95 -15.86
C ALA A 26 12.92 -2.61 -14.38
N ALA A 27 12.42 -1.42 -14.04
CA ALA A 27 12.11 -1.09 -12.65
C ALA A 27 11.29 -2.28 -12.13
N ALA A 28 11.83 -3.00 -11.16
CA ALA A 28 11.17 -4.19 -10.63
C ALA A 28 9.77 -3.76 -10.23
N ALA A 29 8.77 -4.31 -10.90
CA ALA A 29 7.38 -3.98 -10.61
C ALA A 29 7.12 -4.34 -9.14
N ALA A 30 6.53 -3.42 -8.38
CA ALA A 30 6.25 -3.65 -6.97
C ALA A 30 5.45 -4.95 -6.80
N GLN A 31 6.02 -5.89 -6.06
CA GLN A 31 5.51 -7.24 -5.89
C GLN A 31 4.63 -7.32 -4.63
N PRO A 32 3.61 -8.20 -4.62
CA PRO A 32 2.92 -8.53 -3.37
C PRO A 32 3.89 -9.22 -2.39
N PRO A 33 3.58 -9.26 -1.09
CA PRO A 33 4.41 -9.93 -0.09
C PRO A 33 4.38 -11.43 -0.34
N VAL A 34 5.53 -12.10 -0.19
CA VAL A 34 5.66 -13.54 -0.45
C VAL A 34 5.02 -14.33 0.70
N PRO A 35 4.14 -15.31 0.40
CA PRO A 35 3.56 -16.16 1.43
C PRO A 35 4.60 -16.83 2.33
N GLY A 36 4.42 -16.74 3.66
CA GLY A 36 5.34 -17.33 4.65
C GLY A 36 6.55 -16.47 5.03
N GLU A 37 6.79 -15.34 4.36
CA GLU A 37 7.81 -14.36 4.78
C GLU A 37 7.19 -13.31 5.69
N LEU A 38 7.98 -12.76 6.61
CA LEU A 38 7.53 -11.70 7.50
C LEU A 38 7.81 -10.32 6.90
N TYR A 39 6.85 -9.43 7.09
CA TYR A 39 6.91 -8.05 6.65
C TYR A 39 6.45 -7.14 7.79
N LYS A 40 6.83 -5.87 7.70
CA LYS A 40 6.35 -4.81 8.60
C LYS A 40 5.63 -3.72 7.82
N VAL A 41 4.68 -3.07 8.48
CA VAL A 41 3.92 -1.96 7.92
C VAL A 41 4.36 -0.64 8.54
N GLN A 42 4.80 0.29 7.69
CA GLN A 42 4.94 1.69 8.08
C GLN A 42 3.65 2.43 7.75
N LEU A 43 2.94 2.86 8.80
CA LEU A 43 1.80 3.75 8.64
C LEU A 43 2.28 5.16 8.32
N LEU A 44 1.56 5.86 7.44
CA LEU A 44 1.94 7.19 6.99
C LEU A 44 0.91 8.22 7.40
N THR A 45 -0.32 8.09 6.91
CA THR A 45 -1.36 9.09 7.18
C THR A 45 -2.74 8.45 7.30
N LEU A 46 -3.53 8.91 8.26
CA LEU A 46 -4.97 8.68 8.30
C LEU A 46 -5.66 9.94 7.78
N ARG A 47 -6.52 9.79 6.77
CA ARG A 47 -7.36 10.87 6.26
C ARG A 47 -8.82 10.59 6.59
N CYS A 48 -9.43 11.49 7.35
CA CYS A 48 -10.85 11.47 7.66
C CYS A 48 -11.54 12.31 6.60
N THR A 49 -12.37 11.68 5.77
CA THR A 49 -12.97 12.34 4.60
C THR A 49 -14.37 12.83 4.91
N ASN A 50 -15.13 12.05 5.66
CA ASN A 50 -16.45 12.37 6.14
C ASN A 50 -16.60 11.85 7.58
N ILE A 51 -17.28 12.62 8.41
CA ILE A 51 -17.47 12.39 9.84
C ILE A 51 -18.94 12.65 10.16
N SER A 52 -19.54 11.77 10.96
CA SER A 52 -21.00 11.69 11.14
C SER A 52 -21.60 12.92 11.82
N GLU A 53 -20.99 13.45 12.89
CA GLU A 53 -21.75 14.28 13.85
C GLU A 53 -21.12 15.63 14.24
N SER A 54 -19.80 15.69 14.40
CA SER A 54 -19.12 16.78 15.13
C SER A 54 -18.09 17.54 14.29
N GLY A 55 -17.78 17.04 13.09
CA GLY A 55 -16.70 17.57 12.24
C GLY A 55 -15.29 17.24 12.76
N GLU A 56 -15.15 16.57 13.91
CA GLU A 56 -13.89 16.06 14.46
C GLU A 56 -14.15 14.76 15.25
N ASP A 57 -13.33 13.73 15.01
CA ASP A 57 -13.38 12.48 15.78
C ASP A 57 -12.10 12.29 16.59
N GLU A 58 -12.21 11.89 17.84
CA GLU A 58 -11.11 11.35 18.64
C GLU A 58 -10.82 9.90 18.25
N VAL A 59 -9.94 9.67 17.26
CA VAL A 59 -9.70 8.33 16.71
C VAL A 59 -8.46 7.65 17.26
N TYR A 60 -8.53 6.33 17.44
CA TYR A 60 -7.40 5.49 17.79
C TYR A 60 -7.44 4.15 17.04
N ILE A 61 -6.30 3.44 16.99
CA ILE A 61 -6.20 2.16 16.26
C ILE A 61 -5.90 1.02 17.22
N LYS A 62 -6.68 -0.06 17.13
CA LYS A 62 -6.39 -1.34 17.78
C LYS A 62 -5.76 -2.34 16.80
N LEU A 63 -4.86 -3.15 17.33
CA LEU A 63 -4.33 -4.36 16.71
C LEU A 63 -4.35 -5.47 17.77
N ASP A 64 -4.83 -6.66 17.39
CA ASP A 64 -4.92 -7.84 18.28
C ASP A 64 -5.58 -7.55 19.64
N GLY A 65 -6.60 -6.68 19.65
CA GLY A 65 -7.34 -6.28 20.85
C GLY A 65 -6.67 -5.24 21.74
N GLY A 66 -5.43 -4.82 21.43
CA GLY A 66 -4.69 -3.78 22.14
C GLY A 66 -4.62 -2.46 21.38
N VAL A 67 -4.44 -1.34 22.09
CA VAL A 67 -4.23 -0.02 21.45
C VAL A 67 -2.83 0.04 20.84
N ALA A 68 -2.76 0.09 19.52
CA ALA A 68 -1.51 0.16 18.76
C ALA A 68 -1.08 1.60 18.47
N ILE A 69 -2.05 2.47 18.18
CA ILE A 69 -1.87 3.92 18.03
C ILE A 69 -2.79 4.63 19.03
N PRO A 70 -2.24 5.55 19.86
CA PRO A 70 -3.03 6.31 20.82
C PRO A 70 -3.99 7.30 20.12
N THR A 71 -4.98 7.76 20.88
CA THR A 71 -5.99 8.71 20.40
C THR A 71 -5.36 9.95 19.77
N SER A 72 -5.91 10.34 18.63
CA SER A 72 -5.59 11.56 17.90
C SER A 72 -6.88 12.22 17.41
N VAL A 73 -6.96 13.54 17.44
CA VAL A 73 -8.10 14.27 16.87
C VAL A 73 -7.98 14.31 15.35
N CYS A 74 -9.00 13.83 14.66
CA CYS A 74 -9.09 13.87 13.20
C CYS A 74 -10.29 14.69 12.75
N ARG A 75 -10.01 15.83 12.12
CA ARG A 75 -11.05 16.72 11.59
C ARG A 75 -11.64 16.17 10.28
N GLU A 76 -12.87 16.56 9.95
CA GLU A 76 -13.48 16.27 8.66
C GLU A 76 -12.60 16.85 7.54
N ARG A 77 -12.30 16.02 6.54
CA ARG A 77 -11.33 16.29 5.46
C ARG A 77 -9.89 16.53 5.95
N GLY A 78 -9.62 16.30 7.22
CA GLY A 78 -8.34 16.44 7.89
C GLY A 78 -7.43 15.22 7.69
N THR A 79 -6.24 15.30 8.27
CA THR A 79 -5.25 14.23 8.21
C THR A 79 -4.48 14.16 9.52
N VAL A 80 -4.24 12.95 10.00
CA VAL A 80 -3.35 12.64 11.12
C VAL A 80 -2.08 11.99 10.56
N ASP A 81 -0.92 12.44 11.05
CA ASP A 81 0.38 11.90 10.67
C ASP A 81 0.77 10.73 11.58
N TYR A 82 0.99 9.56 10.97
CA TYR A 82 1.44 8.34 11.64
C TYR A 82 2.86 7.93 11.23
N SER A 83 3.57 8.75 10.44
CA SER A 83 4.90 8.42 9.94
C SER A 83 5.97 8.23 11.02
N GLY A 84 5.73 8.76 12.23
CA GLY A 84 6.59 8.57 13.40
C GLY A 84 6.28 7.32 14.23
N VAL A 85 5.24 6.54 13.90
CA VAL A 85 4.91 5.31 14.61
C VAL A 85 5.89 4.21 14.21
N ASP A 86 6.39 3.47 15.21
CA ASP A 86 7.32 2.36 15.00
C ASP A 86 6.69 1.22 14.16
N PRO A 87 7.23 0.92 12.96
CA PRO A 87 6.73 -0.14 12.10
C PRO A 87 6.83 -1.55 12.72
N GLU A 88 7.73 -1.76 13.69
CA GLU A 88 7.90 -3.06 14.37
C GLU A 88 6.65 -3.46 15.18
N ARG A 89 5.70 -2.55 15.37
CA ARG A 89 4.39 -2.84 15.97
C ARG A 89 3.42 -3.53 15.02
N PHE A 90 3.70 -3.51 13.71
CA PHE A 90 2.77 -3.95 12.66
C PHE A 90 3.42 -5.00 11.78
N ILE A 91 3.69 -6.17 12.36
CA ILE A 91 4.31 -7.31 11.67
C ILE A 91 3.22 -8.26 11.19
N PHE A 92 3.37 -8.77 9.98
CA PHE A 92 2.45 -9.75 9.41
C PHE A 92 3.19 -10.74 8.50
N GLU A 93 2.58 -11.90 8.26
CA GLU A 93 3.07 -12.87 7.30
C GLU A 93 2.52 -12.56 5.91
N GLY A 94 3.35 -12.63 4.88
CA GLY A 94 2.88 -12.49 3.51
C GLY A 94 1.80 -13.52 3.20
N GLY A 95 0.84 -13.14 2.35
CA GLY A 95 -0.34 -13.96 2.08
C GLY A 95 -1.43 -13.90 3.15
N THR A 96 -1.22 -13.21 4.29
CA THR A 96 -2.25 -12.92 5.28
C THR A 96 -2.71 -11.46 5.24
N ILE A 97 -3.86 -11.17 5.85
CA ILE A 97 -4.35 -9.81 6.06
C ILE A 97 -3.87 -9.34 7.42
N LEU A 98 -3.35 -8.12 7.53
CA LEU A 98 -3.17 -7.43 8.81
C LEU A 98 -4.39 -6.53 9.07
N PRO A 99 -5.29 -6.89 10.00
CA PRO A 99 -6.47 -6.09 10.30
C PRO A 99 -6.14 -5.00 11.32
N LEU A 100 -6.38 -3.73 10.98
CA LEU A 100 -6.28 -2.61 11.92
C LEU A 100 -7.67 -2.07 12.20
N GLU A 101 -8.11 -2.12 13.45
CA GLU A 101 -9.43 -1.62 13.82
C GLU A 101 -9.35 -0.12 14.11
N LEU A 102 -10.21 0.67 13.48
CA LEU A 102 -10.37 2.09 13.77
C LEU A 102 -11.53 2.26 14.75
N TRP A 103 -11.27 3.00 15.82
CA TRP A 103 -12.22 3.29 16.88
C TRP A 103 -12.29 4.79 17.12
N GLU A 104 -13.49 5.25 17.47
CA GLU A 104 -13.77 6.58 18.00
C GLU A 104 -13.82 6.49 19.52
N GLN A 105 -13.16 7.41 20.19
CA GLN A 105 -13.17 7.52 21.63
C GLN A 105 -14.26 8.50 22.05
N ASP A 106 -15.24 8.00 22.81
CA ASP A 106 -16.22 8.87 23.44
C ASP A 106 -15.61 9.46 24.72
N PRO A 107 -15.56 10.79 24.86
CA PRO A 107 -14.99 11.43 26.03
C PRO A 107 -15.86 11.24 27.28
N ASP A 108 -17.15 10.96 27.10
CA ASP A 108 -18.10 10.76 28.18
C ASP A 108 -18.16 9.27 28.55
N VAL A 109 -17.76 8.93 29.77
CA VAL A 109 -17.63 7.55 30.32
C VAL A 109 -18.95 6.74 30.31
N ILE A 110 -20.07 7.37 29.93
CA ILE A 110 -21.39 6.78 29.83
C ILE A 110 -21.56 6.04 28.50
N ASP A 111 -20.97 6.58 27.43
CA ASP A 111 -21.08 6.04 26.08
C ASP A 111 -19.78 5.26 25.76
N PRO A 112 -19.88 3.99 25.35
CA PRO A 112 -18.71 3.19 25.03
C PRO A 112 -18.14 3.59 23.67
N ASP A 113 -16.80 3.62 23.57
CA ASP A 113 -16.08 3.83 22.30
C ASP A 113 -16.69 3.04 21.12
N ASP A 114 -16.91 3.75 20.01
CA ASP A 114 -17.51 3.19 18.81
C ASP A 114 -16.48 2.61 17.84
N LYS A 115 -16.77 1.39 17.34
CA LYS A 115 -15.96 0.77 16.29
C LYS A 115 -16.38 1.30 14.92
N LEU A 116 -15.56 2.19 14.36
CA LEU A 116 -15.77 2.77 13.04
C LEU A 116 -15.56 1.76 11.91
N GLY A 117 -14.59 0.84 12.05
CA GLY A 117 -14.38 -0.22 11.07
C GLY A 117 -13.03 -0.91 11.16
N VAL A 118 -12.64 -1.62 10.09
CA VAL A 118 -11.36 -2.33 9.99
C VAL A 118 -10.68 -1.98 8.66
N PHE A 119 -9.43 -1.53 8.73
CA PHE A 119 -8.55 -1.47 7.57
C PHE A 119 -7.94 -2.85 7.34
N GLU A 120 -8.31 -3.48 6.22
CA GLU A 120 -7.69 -4.73 5.76
C GLU A 120 -6.47 -4.41 4.90
N LEU A 121 -5.25 -4.65 5.41
CA LEU A 121 -4.02 -4.37 4.66
C LEU A 121 -3.64 -5.56 3.75
N ASN A 122 -4.48 -5.83 2.74
CA ASN A 122 -4.41 -7.02 1.89
C ASN A 122 -3.75 -6.80 0.50
N ASP A 123 -3.92 -5.64 -0.13
CA ASP A 123 -3.34 -5.28 -1.46
C ASP A 123 -1.93 -4.64 -1.32
N SER A 124 -1.16 -5.21 -0.41
CA SER A 124 0.06 -4.63 0.15
C SER A 124 1.26 -4.82 -0.76
N ARG A 125 1.50 -3.91 -1.71
CA ARG A 125 2.73 -3.99 -2.53
C ARG A 125 3.95 -3.56 -1.73
N VAL A 126 4.99 -4.40 -1.73
CA VAL A 126 6.24 -4.17 -1.00
C VAL A 126 6.98 -2.99 -1.63
N GLY A 127 7.46 -2.08 -0.79
CA GLY A 127 8.25 -0.92 -1.20
C GLY A 127 7.45 0.22 -1.83
N THR A 128 6.11 0.13 -1.90
CA THR A 128 5.25 1.19 -2.44
C THR A 128 4.27 1.73 -1.41
N THR A 129 3.74 2.92 -1.71
CA THR A 129 2.62 3.50 -0.96
C THR A 129 1.32 2.79 -1.35
N ASN A 130 0.63 2.25 -0.35
CA ASN A 130 -0.64 1.56 -0.45
C ASN A 130 -1.72 2.37 0.30
N ILE A 131 -3.00 2.10 0.01
CA ILE A 131 -4.15 2.77 0.64
C ILE A 131 -5.19 1.72 1.04
N ALA A 132 -5.61 1.72 2.30
CA ALA A 132 -6.77 1.00 2.80
C ALA A 132 -7.90 1.98 3.13
N LYS A 133 -9.15 1.51 3.09
CA LYS A 133 -10.33 2.38 3.29
C LYS A 133 -11.37 1.72 4.19
N ILE A 134 -12.04 2.55 4.97
CA ILE A 134 -13.28 2.25 5.68
C ILE A 134 -14.33 3.20 5.15
N VAL A 135 -15.48 2.67 4.71
CA VAL A 135 -16.60 3.48 4.21
C VAL A 135 -17.90 2.86 4.75
N ASN A 136 -18.67 3.65 5.49
CA ASN A 136 -20.01 3.27 5.92
C ASN A 136 -21.03 4.24 5.31
N GLY A 137 -21.68 3.80 4.22
CA GLY A 137 -22.69 4.60 3.52
C GLY A 137 -22.21 6.01 3.21
N THR A 138 -23.02 6.99 3.64
CA THR A 138 -22.70 8.43 3.59
C THR A 138 -22.29 8.98 4.95
N ASP A 139 -22.14 8.14 5.96
CA ASP A 139 -22.05 8.59 7.35
C ASP A 139 -20.61 8.94 7.67
N TYR A 140 -19.67 8.04 7.35
CA TYR A 140 -18.25 8.29 7.53
C TYR A 140 -17.38 7.57 6.51
N ALA A 141 -16.20 8.15 6.27
CA ALA A 141 -15.22 7.61 5.34
C ALA A 141 -13.79 7.94 5.77
N TYR A 142 -12.96 6.92 5.90
CA TYR A 142 -11.55 7.03 6.31
C TYR A 142 -10.64 6.32 5.32
N SER A 143 -9.45 6.86 5.10
CA SER A 143 -8.41 6.19 4.32
C SER A 143 -7.08 6.21 5.04
N LEU A 144 -6.44 5.05 5.12
CA LEU A 144 -5.13 4.87 5.72
C LEU A 144 -4.09 4.66 4.63
N THR A 145 -3.10 5.55 4.57
CA THR A 145 -1.94 5.44 3.70
C THR A 145 -0.82 4.75 4.45
N TYR A 146 -0.18 3.75 3.83
CA TYR A 146 0.87 2.95 4.46
C TYR A 146 1.88 2.44 3.43
N ARG A 147 2.98 1.87 3.92
CA ARG A 147 3.98 1.14 3.13
C ARG A 147 4.25 -0.21 3.75
N VAL A 148 4.53 -1.19 2.89
CA VAL A 148 4.98 -2.52 3.32
C VAL A 148 6.47 -2.62 3.09
N LEU A 149 7.19 -3.04 4.12
CA LEU A 149 8.64 -3.14 4.17
C LEU A 149 9.03 -4.57 4.54
N PRO A 150 10.16 -5.09 4.04
CA PRO A 150 10.75 -6.32 4.58
C PRO A 150 10.98 -6.22 6.09
N LEU A 151 10.82 -7.35 6.79
CA LEU A 151 11.31 -7.50 8.15
C LEU A 151 12.80 -7.87 8.06
N ASP A 152 13.69 -6.89 8.28
CA ASP A 152 15.15 -7.08 8.19
C ASP A 152 15.71 -8.09 9.21
#